data_AF-A0A3M1P5E0-F1
#
_entry.id   AF-A0A3M1P5E0-F1
#
_cell.length_a   1.000
_cell.length_b   1.000
_cell.length_c   1.000
_cell.angle_alpha   90.00
_cell.angle_beta   90.00
_cell.angle_gamma   90.00
#
_symmetry.space_group_name_H-M   'P 1'
#
loop_
_entity.id
_entity.type
_entity.pdbx_description
1 polymer ?
#
loop_
_entity_poly.entity_id
_entity_poly.type
_entity_poly.pdbx_seq_one_letter_code
_entity_poly.pdbx_strand_id
1 'polypeptide(L)'
;MLFLMVAALAPFDESEPPEERRDIVLGGLMLGVPMMFGGGWLLWGLRRDWREEEGDRLRTVFFQTVQDNDGCFSVMQFAMAANLTGDAAKRYLDERAKEFEANFEVDDQGGIFYRFPLRQFEAPQDQP
;
A
#
# COMPACT_ATOMS: atom_id res chain seq x y z
N MET A 1 -7.15 26.70 -20.09
CA MET A 1 -6.88 28.13 -20.34
C MET A 1 -5.97 28.61 -19.23
N LEU A 2 -4.64 28.57 -19.41
CA LEU A 2 -3.84 29.72 -19.86
C LEU A 2 -4.06 30.95 -18.97
N PHE A 3 -3.21 31.15 -17.97
CA PHE A 3 -2.60 32.45 -17.69
C PHE A 3 -1.31 32.20 -16.92
N LEU A 4 -0.21 32.33 -17.65
CA LEU A 4 1.14 32.56 -17.18
C LEU A 4 1.13 33.69 -16.13
N MET A 5 1.22 33.33 -14.85
CA MET A 5 1.66 34.28 -13.83
C MET A 5 3.19 34.29 -13.84
N VAL A 6 3.70 35.03 -14.82
CA VAL A 6 5.02 35.66 -14.80
C VAL A 6 5.08 36.57 -13.57
N ALA A 7 5.45 36.00 -12.43
CA ALA A 7 5.61 36.75 -11.17
C ALA A 7 6.91 36.35 -10.46
N ALA A 8 7.98 36.16 -11.23
CA ALA A 8 9.33 35.97 -10.71
C ALA A 8 10.35 36.81 -11.48
N LEU A 9 9.92 37.97 -12.00
CA LEU A 9 10.77 38.88 -12.76
C LEU A 9 11.01 40.16 -11.96
N ALA A 10 11.87 40.04 -10.97
CA ALA A 10 12.73 41.10 -10.44
C ALA A 10 13.68 40.43 -9.43
N PRO A 11 14.99 40.47 -9.66
CA PRO A 11 15.72 41.73 -9.73
C PRO A 11 16.09 42.05 -11.18
N PHE A 12 15.89 43.28 -11.68
CA PHE A 12 16.74 44.43 -11.37
C PHE A 12 18.23 44.05 -11.42
N ASP A 13 18.73 43.79 -12.62
CA ASP A 13 19.96 44.45 -13.05
C ASP A 13 19.95 44.57 -14.59
N GLU A 14 20.02 45.81 -15.07
CA GLU A 14 19.89 46.18 -16.48
C GLU A 14 21.28 46.42 -17.09
N SER A 15 22.19 45.46 -16.93
CA SER A 15 23.53 45.57 -17.53
C SER A 15 24.23 44.22 -17.72
N GLU A 16 23.72 43.34 -18.58
CA GLU A 16 24.52 42.22 -19.12
C GLU A 16 24.12 41.95 -20.59
N PRO A 17 25.09 41.80 -21.52
CA PRO A 17 24.85 41.68 -22.96
C PRO A 17 24.12 40.38 -23.35
N PRO A 18 23.28 40.41 -24.40
CA PRO A 18 22.28 39.39 -24.69
C PRO A 18 22.80 38.01 -25.15
N GLU A 19 24.11 37.84 -25.39
CA GLU A 19 24.70 36.58 -25.86
C GLU A 19 24.86 35.54 -24.74
N GLU A 20 25.20 35.97 -23.51
CA GLU A 20 25.52 35.06 -22.39
C GLU A 20 24.27 34.56 -21.64
N ARG A 21 23.12 35.22 -21.88
CA ARG A 21 21.81 34.87 -21.31
C ARG A 21 21.27 33.53 -21.83
N ARG A 22 21.74 33.06 -22.99
CA ARG A 22 21.36 31.75 -23.52
C ARG A 22 22.00 30.63 -22.71
N ASP A 23 23.26 30.77 -22.31
CA ASP A 23 24.01 29.68 -21.67
C ASP A 23 23.60 29.44 -20.21
N ILE A 24 23.27 30.50 -19.49
CA ILE A 24 22.85 30.42 -18.07
C ILE A 24 21.40 29.94 -17.94
N VAL A 25 20.52 30.32 -18.87
CA VAL A 25 19.12 29.84 -18.92
C VAL A 25 19.05 28.39 -19.41
N LEU A 26 19.93 27.97 -20.32
CA LEU A 26 20.03 26.56 -20.71
C LEU A 26 20.62 25.68 -19.60
N GLY A 27 21.62 26.16 -18.86
CA GLY A 27 22.22 25.40 -17.75
C GLY A 27 21.26 25.12 -16.59
N GLY A 28 20.42 26.09 -16.22
CA GLY A 28 19.42 25.94 -15.15
C GLY A 28 18.22 25.05 -15.53
N LEU A 29 17.80 25.10 -16.80
CA LEU A 29 16.67 24.31 -17.30
C LEU A 29 17.02 22.82 -17.46
N MET A 30 18.28 22.50 -17.78
CA MET A 30 18.75 21.13 -18.02
C MET A 30 18.91 20.32 -16.73
N LEU A 31 19.13 20.98 -15.59
CA LEU A 31 19.27 20.36 -14.26
C LEU A 31 17.98 20.46 -13.40
N GLY A 32 17.14 21.47 -13.60
CA GLY A 32 15.89 21.64 -12.83
C GLY A 32 14.74 20.75 -13.30
N VAL A 33 14.65 20.48 -14.60
CA VAL A 33 13.56 19.69 -15.20
C VAL A 33 13.62 18.20 -14.81
N PRO A 34 14.77 17.50 -14.83
CA PRO A 34 14.84 16.09 -14.38
C PRO A 34 14.46 15.92 -12.90
N MET A 35 14.75 16.89 -12.04
CA MET A 35 14.36 16.83 -10.62
C MET A 35 12.85 16.97 -10.40
N MET A 36 12.15 17.80 -11.19
CA MET A 36 10.69 17.91 -11.08
C MET A 36 9.94 16.72 -11.68
N PHE A 37 10.43 16.10 -12.76
CA PHE A 37 9.78 14.93 -13.37
C PHE A 37 10.18 13.58 -12.72
N GLY A 38 11.40 13.46 -12.18
CA GLY A 38 11.89 12.23 -11.54
C GLY A 38 11.61 12.12 -10.04
N GLY A 39 11.48 13.25 -9.33
CA GLY A 39 11.29 13.26 -7.88
C GLY A 39 9.99 12.59 -7.44
N GLY A 40 8.91 12.76 -8.20
CA GLY A 40 7.61 12.14 -7.93
C GLY A 40 7.63 10.61 -8.06
N TRP A 41 8.35 10.07 -9.07
CA TRP A 41 8.40 8.63 -9.29
C TRP A 41 9.31 7.93 -8.26
N LEU A 42 10.42 8.57 -7.88
CA LEU A 42 11.30 8.09 -6.81
C LEU A 42 10.59 8.09 -5.44
N LEU A 43 9.85 9.15 -5.10
CA LEU A 43 9.06 9.24 -3.86
C LEU A 43 7.93 8.20 -3.80
N TRP A 44 7.30 7.89 -4.93
CA TRP A 44 6.29 6.84 -5.00
C TRP A 44 6.93 5.45 -4.87
N GLY A 45 8.05 5.18 -5.57
CA GLY A 45 8.79 3.93 -5.48
C GLY A 45 9.27 3.62 -4.06
N LEU A 46 9.82 4.62 -3.36
CA LEU A 46 10.20 4.50 -1.94
C LEU A 46 9.01 4.21 -1.02
N ARG A 47 7.79 4.69 -1.31
CA ARG A 47 6.58 4.33 -0.54
C ARG A 47 6.03 2.95 -0.88
N ARG A 48 6.41 2.36 -2.02
CA ARG A 48 5.94 1.06 -2.49
C ARG A 48 6.68 -0.08 -1.79
N ASP A 49 8.00 0.02 -1.67
CA ASP A 49 8.88 -1.01 -1.11
C ASP A 49 8.51 -1.39 0.32
N TRP A 50 8.35 -0.40 1.21
CA TRP A 50 7.96 -0.65 2.61
C TRP A 50 6.58 -1.32 2.75
N ARG A 51 5.69 -1.12 1.77
CA ARG A 51 4.37 -1.76 1.74
C ARG A 51 4.43 -3.21 1.28
N GLU A 52 5.39 -3.56 0.44
CA GLU A 52 5.57 -4.91 -0.07
C GLU A 52 6.21 -5.80 1.00
N GLU A 53 7.24 -5.33 1.69
CA GLU A 53 7.89 -6.08 2.78
C GLU A 53 6.94 -6.33 3.97
N GLU A 54 6.22 -5.31 4.42
CA GLU A 54 5.23 -5.47 5.50
C GLU A 54 4.04 -6.33 5.03
N GLY A 55 3.67 -6.23 3.74
CA GLY A 55 2.64 -7.06 3.13
C GLY A 55 3.00 -8.55 3.11
N ASP A 56 4.24 -8.89 2.80
CA ASP A 56 4.75 -10.26 2.77
C ASP A 56 4.83 -10.87 4.18
N ARG A 57 5.24 -10.07 5.18
CA ARG A 57 5.22 -10.47 6.59
C ARG A 57 3.81 -10.79 7.06
N LEU A 58 2.84 -9.87 6.87
CA LEU A 58 1.45 -10.10 7.25
C LEU A 58 0.84 -11.29 6.53
N ARG A 59 1.17 -11.48 5.24
CA ARG A 59 0.68 -12.61 4.45
C ARG A 59 1.19 -13.94 5.01
N THR A 60 2.46 -14.00 5.40
CA THR A 60 3.05 -15.19 6.03
C THR A 60 2.37 -15.50 7.36
N VAL A 61 2.24 -14.50 8.25
CA VAL A 61 1.57 -14.68 9.55
C VAL A 61 0.11 -15.11 9.37
N PHE A 62 -0.59 -14.55 8.38
CA PHE A 62 -1.98 -14.91 8.08
C PHE A 62 -2.09 -16.39 7.72
N PHE A 63 -1.32 -16.88 6.74
CA PHE A 63 -1.40 -18.28 6.31
C PHE A 63 -0.97 -19.25 7.41
N GLN A 64 -0.02 -18.86 8.26
CA GLN A 64 0.35 -19.65 9.41
C GLN A 64 -0.79 -19.72 10.43
N THR A 65 -1.40 -18.58 10.77
CA THR A 65 -2.55 -18.53 11.69
C THR A 65 -3.73 -19.34 11.17
N VAL A 66 -4.00 -19.27 9.85
CA VAL A 66 -5.03 -20.07 9.19
C VAL A 66 -4.74 -21.57 9.34
N GLN A 67 -3.51 -22.02 9.12
CA GLN A 67 -3.15 -23.44 9.26
C GLN A 67 -3.19 -23.90 10.72
N ASP A 68 -2.66 -23.10 11.63
CA ASP A 68 -2.55 -23.46 13.06
C ASP A 68 -3.91 -23.56 13.75
N ASN A 69 -4.95 -22.93 13.20
CA ASN A 69 -6.30 -22.88 13.79
C ASN A 69 -7.38 -23.50 12.87
N ASP A 70 -7.01 -24.34 11.92
CA ASP A 70 -7.95 -24.98 10.95
C ASP A 70 -8.91 -23.97 10.28
N GLY A 71 -8.37 -22.80 9.97
CA GLY A 71 -9.05 -21.70 9.31
C GLY A 71 -9.99 -20.90 10.23
N CYS A 72 -10.08 -21.17 11.53
CA CYS A 72 -10.98 -20.46 12.44
C CYS A 72 -10.23 -19.70 13.54
N PHE A 73 -10.23 -18.36 13.48
CA PHE A 73 -9.57 -17.53 14.50
C PHE A 73 -10.18 -16.14 14.61
N SER A 74 -9.96 -15.47 15.74
CA SER A 74 -10.49 -14.12 16.02
C SER A 74 -9.53 -13.01 15.59
N VAL A 75 -10.06 -11.78 15.51
CA VAL A 75 -9.25 -10.57 15.27
C VAL A 75 -8.12 -10.46 16.30
N MET A 76 -8.39 -10.77 17.57
CA MET A 76 -7.40 -10.64 18.64
C MET A 76 -6.26 -11.65 18.48
N GLN A 77 -6.56 -12.89 18.11
CA GLN A 77 -5.55 -13.92 17.86
C GLN A 77 -4.61 -13.49 16.73
N PHE A 78 -5.15 -12.99 15.63
CA PHE A 78 -4.34 -12.46 14.52
C PHE A 78 -3.55 -11.21 14.90
N ALA A 79 -4.17 -10.27 15.65
CA ALA A 79 -3.51 -9.04 16.10
C ALA A 79 -2.28 -9.35 16.97
N MET A 80 -2.39 -10.32 17.88
CA MET A 80 -1.27 -10.77 18.70
C MET A 80 -0.18 -11.44 17.86
N ALA A 81 -0.55 -12.33 16.93
CA ALA A 81 0.41 -13.03 16.07
C ALA A 81 1.17 -12.07 15.12
N ALA A 82 0.48 -11.09 14.55
CA ALA A 82 1.06 -10.14 13.60
C ALA A 82 1.67 -8.90 14.29
N ASN A 83 1.51 -8.76 15.60
CA ASN A 83 1.86 -7.55 16.36
C ASN A 83 1.22 -6.28 15.78
N LEU A 84 -0.11 -6.32 15.62
CA LEU A 84 -0.93 -5.24 15.05
C LEU A 84 -1.91 -4.69 16.08
N THR A 85 -2.36 -3.46 15.88
CA THR A 85 -3.52 -2.94 16.61
C THR A 85 -4.78 -3.69 16.18
N GLY A 86 -5.79 -3.74 17.06
CA GLY A 86 -7.07 -4.42 16.77
C GLY A 86 -7.74 -3.90 15.48
N ASP A 87 -7.76 -2.58 15.26
CA ASP A 87 -8.34 -1.99 14.05
C ASP A 87 -7.58 -2.36 12.77
N ALA A 88 -6.24 -2.41 12.83
CA ALA A 88 -5.41 -2.79 11.68
C ALA A 88 -5.59 -4.27 11.33
N ALA A 89 -5.62 -5.14 12.35
CA ALA A 89 -5.89 -6.57 12.21
C ALA A 89 -7.29 -6.80 11.61
N LYS A 90 -8.31 -6.12 12.15
CA LYS A 90 -9.69 -6.26 11.67
C LYS A 90 -9.80 -5.87 10.20
N ARG A 91 -9.26 -4.71 9.81
CA ARG A 91 -9.28 -4.25 8.42
C ARG A 91 -8.62 -5.26 7.47
N TYR A 92 -7.47 -5.81 7.88
CA TYR A 92 -6.78 -6.82 7.07
C TYR A 92 -7.61 -8.10 6.92
N LEU A 93 -8.20 -8.60 8.02
CA LEU A 93 -9.04 -9.79 7.97
C LEU A 93 -10.34 -9.56 7.19
N ASP A 94 -10.94 -8.38 7.27
CA ASP A 94 -12.12 -8.02 6.46
C ASP A 94 -11.82 -8.03 4.96
N GLU A 95 -10.61 -7.61 4.55
CA GLU A 95 -10.16 -7.71 3.16
C GLU A 95 -9.93 -9.17 2.74
N ARG A 96 -9.22 -9.95 3.56
CA ARG A 96 -8.97 -11.38 3.31
C ARG A 96 -10.25 -12.21 3.32
N ALA A 97 -11.23 -11.85 4.15
CA ALA A 97 -12.53 -12.52 4.22
C ALA A 97 -13.31 -12.36 2.91
N LYS A 98 -13.25 -11.17 2.29
CA LYS A 98 -13.86 -10.94 0.97
C LYS A 98 -13.13 -11.71 -0.13
N GLU A 99 -11.81 -11.79 -0.04
CA GLU A 99 -10.97 -12.45 -1.03
C GLU A 99 -11.11 -13.98 -1.01
N PHE A 100 -11.24 -14.58 0.17
CA PHE A 100 -11.30 -16.03 0.38
C PHE A 100 -12.69 -16.52 0.80
N GLU A 101 -13.72 -15.69 0.65
CA GLU A 101 -15.11 -16.02 0.99
C GLU A 101 -15.26 -16.58 2.41
N ALA A 102 -14.60 -15.93 3.38
CA ALA A 102 -14.65 -16.35 4.77
C ALA A 102 -16.03 -16.04 5.39
N ASN A 103 -16.47 -16.93 6.28
CA ASN A 103 -17.67 -16.75 7.08
C ASN A 103 -17.33 -16.20 8.46
N PHE A 104 -18.35 -15.68 9.14
CA PHE A 104 -18.25 -15.24 10.52
C PHE A 104 -19.00 -16.21 11.43
N GLU A 105 -18.30 -16.71 12.44
CA GLU A 105 -18.88 -17.54 13.49
C GLU A 105 -18.93 -16.74 14.78
N VAL A 106 -20.00 -16.94 15.54
CA VAL A 106 -20.15 -16.37 16.88
C VAL A 106 -20.19 -17.53 17.85
N ASP A 107 -19.32 -17.50 18.86
CA ASP A 107 -19.31 -18.52 19.91
C ASP A 107 -20.43 -18.28 20.95
N ASP A 108 -20.60 -19.22 21.86
CA ASP A 108 -21.60 -19.14 22.94
C ASP A 108 -21.35 -17.99 23.94
N GLN A 109 -20.15 -17.39 23.91
CA GLN A 109 -19.76 -16.24 24.72
C GLN A 109 -19.95 -14.91 23.99
N GLY A 110 -20.39 -14.93 22.72
CA GLY A 110 -20.54 -13.75 21.87
C GLY A 110 -19.27 -13.27 21.19
N GLY A 111 -18.19 -14.07 21.21
CA GLY A 111 -16.94 -13.81 20.50
C GLY A 111 -17.10 -14.03 18.99
N ILE A 112 -16.56 -13.11 18.19
CA ILE A 112 -16.61 -13.18 16.72
C ILE A 112 -15.31 -13.79 16.17
N PHE A 113 -15.46 -14.81 15.35
CA PHE A 113 -14.37 -15.54 14.69
C PHE A 113 -14.54 -15.49 13.17
N TYR A 114 -13.42 -15.41 12.46
CA TYR A 114 -13.36 -15.57 11.01
C TYR A 114 -13.13 -17.05 10.73
N ARG A 115 -13.97 -17.64 9.87
CA ARG A 115 -13.79 -18.99 9.34
C ARG A 115 -13.45 -18.93 7.85
N PHE A 116 -12.21 -19.27 7.54
CA PHE A 116 -11.69 -19.42 6.19
C PHE A 116 -11.90 -20.86 5.70
N PRO A 117 -12.53 -21.08 4.53
CA PRO A 117 -12.75 -22.41 4.00
C PRO A 117 -11.44 -23.03 3.51
N LEU A 118 -10.92 -24.00 4.27
CA LEU A 118 -9.71 -24.78 3.90
C LEU A 118 -10.01 -26.03 3.07
N ARG A 119 -11.29 -26.30 2.75
CA ARG A 119 -11.68 -27.50 2.01
C ARG A 119 -11.00 -27.52 0.64
N GLN A 120 -10.11 -28.50 0.47
CA GLN A 120 -9.90 -29.13 -0.82
C GLN A 120 -11.28 -29.54 -1.32
N PHE A 121 -11.63 -29.19 -2.55
CA PHE A 121 -12.91 -29.55 -3.14
C PHE A 121 -13.03 -31.09 -3.15
N GLU A 122 -13.64 -31.66 -2.13
CA GLU A 122 -14.00 -33.07 -2.12
C GLU A 122 -15.19 -33.18 -3.07
N ALA A 123 -14.90 -33.70 -4.26
CA ALA A 123 -15.90 -33.91 -5.29
C ALA A 123 -17.07 -34.72 -4.70
N PRO A 124 -18.31 -34.50 -5.16
CA PRO A 124 -19.45 -35.29 -4.74
C PRO A 124 -19.10 -36.77 -4.93
N GLN A 125 -18.95 -37.50 -3.83
CA GLN A 125 -18.86 -38.94 -3.90
C GLN A 125 -20.26 -39.40 -4.29
N ASP A 126 -20.41 -39.83 -5.54
CA ASP A 126 -21.60 -40.52 -6.02
C ASP A 126 -21.92 -41.63 -5.02
N GLN A 127 -23.01 -41.45 -4.29
CA GLN A 127 -23.52 -42.40 -3.33
C GLN A 127 -24.26 -43.50 -4.11
N PRO A 128 -24.04 -44.79 -3.80
CA PRO A 128 -24.40 -45.93 -4.64
C PRO A 128 -25.91 -46.11 -4.88
#